data_AF-A0A6N4WFG5-F1
#
_entry.id   AF-A0A6N4WFG5-F1
#
_cell.length_a   1.000
_cell.length_b   1.000
_cell.length_c   1.000
_cell.angle_alpha   90.00
_cell.angle_beta   90.00
_cell.angle_gamma   90.00
#
_symmetry.space_group_name_H-M   'P 1'
#
loop_
_entity.id
_entity.type
_entity.pdbx_description
1 polymer ?
#
loop_
_entity_poly.entity_id
_entity_poly.type
_entity_poly.pdbx_seq_one_letter_code
_entity_poly.pdbx_strand_id
1 'polypeptide(L)'
;MTGTVERLYETFAPYPLPADLAVCEQCGPQWSVTDLQKTSLRSLSLLQLEAVHVMALDDNGLRHFFPRLIELLRGEHSPAFAFDLSRLKGRMPSWPQPEATAVTAFVDDLWHRLLSTFPADLGYFSDSPTLIDFTYWCDCPLQPHLDRWLALDSEAAAQHLAELVQDVLTGREPAEPALRPMLREWLRRPAVGERLLAANCEAALELWAL
;
A
#
# COMPACT_ATOMS: atom_id res chain seq x y z
N MET A 1 -4.82 17.38 -14.67
CA MET A 1 -4.32 15.99 -14.57
C MET A 1 -5.12 15.31 -13.47
N THR A 2 -5.96 14.33 -13.82
CA THR A 2 -6.68 13.51 -12.84
C THR A 2 -5.67 12.71 -12.01
N GLY A 3 -5.85 12.66 -10.68
CA GLY A 3 -4.96 11.92 -9.78
C GLY A 3 -4.94 10.42 -10.08
N THR A 4 -3.96 9.68 -9.55
CA THR A 4 -3.89 8.22 -9.67
C THR A 4 -5.14 7.51 -9.17
N VAL A 5 -5.75 8.01 -8.10
CA VAL A 5 -7.03 7.50 -7.56
C VAL A 5 -8.18 7.66 -8.55
N GLU A 6 -8.27 8.80 -9.22
CA GLU A 6 -9.30 9.02 -10.25
C GLU A 6 -9.14 8.05 -11.42
N ARG A 7 -7.89 7.76 -11.82
CA ARG A 7 -7.62 6.72 -12.83
C ARG A 7 -8.06 5.34 -12.37
N LEU A 8 -7.89 4.98 -11.09
CA LEU A 8 -8.43 3.72 -10.57
C LEU A 8 -9.96 3.71 -10.74
N TYR A 9 -10.66 4.77 -10.33
CA TYR A 9 -12.11 4.84 -10.52
C TYR A 9 -12.53 4.69 -11.98
N GLU A 10 -11.86 5.36 -12.91
CA GLU A 10 -12.14 5.26 -14.35
C GLU A 10 -11.88 3.84 -14.88
N THR A 11 -10.75 3.22 -14.52
CA THR A 11 -10.35 1.89 -14.97
C THR A 11 -11.27 0.79 -14.42
N PHE A 12 -11.70 0.90 -13.17
CA PHE A 12 -12.53 -0.11 -12.52
C PHE A 12 -14.05 0.15 -12.61
N ALA A 13 -14.48 1.28 -13.19
CA ALA A 13 -15.89 1.59 -13.41
C ALA A 13 -16.71 0.52 -14.17
N PRO A 14 -16.15 -0.25 -15.12
CA PRO A 14 -16.89 -1.29 -15.82
C PRO A 14 -17.32 -2.47 -14.94
N TYR A 15 -16.70 -2.66 -13.77
CA TYR A 15 -17.04 -3.76 -12.87
C TYR A 15 -18.29 -3.41 -12.04
N PRO A 16 -19.41 -4.12 -12.23
CA PRO A 16 -20.65 -3.82 -11.52
C PRO A 16 -20.54 -4.24 -10.05
N LEU A 17 -21.45 -3.71 -9.23
CA LEU A 17 -21.65 -4.20 -7.88
C LEU A 17 -22.01 -5.71 -7.93
N PRO A 18 -21.39 -6.57 -7.10
CA PRO A 18 -21.70 -8.00 -7.06
C PRO A 18 -23.19 -8.26 -6.80
N ALA A 19 -23.79 -9.18 -7.57
CA ALA A 19 -25.20 -9.51 -7.44
C ALA A 19 -25.50 -10.33 -6.18
N ASP A 20 -24.52 -11.08 -5.70
CA ASP A 20 -24.54 -11.93 -4.51
C ASP A 20 -23.89 -11.25 -3.29
N LEU A 21 -23.80 -9.92 -3.29
CA LEU A 21 -23.26 -9.15 -2.19
C LEU A 21 -23.97 -9.51 -0.87
N ALA A 22 -23.18 -9.89 0.13
CA ALA A 22 -23.65 -10.14 1.48
C ALA A 22 -23.04 -9.11 2.46
N VAL A 23 -23.80 -8.77 3.49
CA VAL A 23 -23.32 -7.98 4.62
C VAL A 23 -23.21 -8.90 5.82
N CYS A 24 -22.05 -8.93 6.46
CA CYS A 24 -21.84 -9.69 7.68
C CYS A 24 -22.64 -9.07 8.83
N GLU A 25 -23.52 -9.86 9.44
CA GLU A 25 -24.38 -9.42 10.55
C GLU A 25 -23.59 -9.00 11.80
N GLN A 26 -22.35 -9.48 11.95
CA GLN A 26 -21.48 -9.12 13.08
C GLN A 26 -20.64 -7.86 12.80
N CYS A 27 -20.12 -7.72 11.58
CA CYS A 27 -19.26 -6.60 11.21
C CYS A 27 -20.06 -5.33 10.86
N GLY A 28 -21.31 -5.49 10.38
CA GLY A 28 -22.15 -4.39 9.97
C GLY A 28 -23.63 -4.56 10.32
N PRO A 29 -24.00 -4.84 11.58
CA PRO A 29 -25.40 -5.07 11.98
C PRO A 29 -26.36 -3.90 11.64
N GLN A 30 -25.82 -2.70 11.46
CA GLN A 30 -26.57 -1.49 11.11
C GLN A 30 -26.84 -1.31 9.61
N TRP A 31 -26.26 -2.15 8.73
CA TRP A 31 -26.42 -2.04 7.28
C TRP A 31 -27.08 -3.29 6.71
N SER A 32 -28.00 -3.09 5.77
CA SER A 32 -28.49 -4.15 4.91
C SER A 32 -27.79 -4.12 3.54
N VAL A 33 -27.88 -5.23 2.79
CA VAL A 33 -27.45 -5.29 1.39
C VAL A 33 -28.14 -4.19 0.56
N THR A 34 -29.42 -3.92 0.83
CA THR A 34 -30.19 -2.88 0.13
C THR A 34 -29.63 -1.48 0.39
N ASP A 35 -29.14 -1.21 1.61
CA ASP A 35 -28.55 0.09 1.94
C ASP A 35 -27.25 0.31 1.18
N LEU A 36 -26.41 -0.72 1.09
CA LEU A 36 -25.15 -0.65 0.34
C LEU A 36 -25.39 -0.53 -1.17
N GLN A 37 -26.37 -1.25 -1.72
CA GLN A 37 -26.75 -1.16 -3.13
C GLN A 37 -27.21 0.25 -3.56
N LYS A 38 -27.84 1.00 -2.63
CA LYS A 38 -28.28 2.38 -2.88
C LYS A 38 -27.20 3.42 -2.62
N THR A 39 -26.13 3.03 -1.93
CA THR A 39 -25.03 3.93 -1.59
C THR A 39 -24.06 4.02 -2.75
N SER A 40 -23.70 5.23 -3.15
CA SER A 40 -22.67 5.39 -4.20
C SER A 40 -21.34 4.83 -3.72
N LEU A 41 -20.57 4.20 -4.62
CA LEU A 41 -19.26 3.62 -4.27
C LEU A 41 -18.35 4.63 -3.54
N ARG A 42 -18.36 5.90 -3.96
CA ARG A 42 -17.57 6.98 -3.33
C ARG A 42 -18.09 7.44 -1.97
N SER A 43 -19.29 7.03 -1.59
CA SER A 43 -19.88 7.35 -0.28
C SER A 43 -19.69 6.23 0.74
N LEU A 44 -19.20 5.06 0.33
CA LEU A 44 -18.99 3.94 1.26
C LEU A 44 -17.87 4.24 2.25
N SER A 45 -18.03 3.89 3.53
CA SER A 45 -16.99 4.02 4.55
C SER A 45 -16.10 2.77 4.61
N LEU A 46 -14.95 2.86 5.32
CA LEU A 46 -14.09 1.68 5.57
C LEU A 46 -14.88 0.57 6.29
N LEU A 47 -15.69 0.92 7.28
CA LEU A 47 -16.52 -0.05 8.02
C LEU A 47 -17.55 -0.73 7.11
N GLN A 48 -18.08 -0.04 6.10
CA GLN A 48 -18.98 -0.67 5.12
C GLN A 48 -18.24 -1.63 4.19
N LEU A 49 -17.00 -1.29 3.77
CA LEU A 49 -16.15 -2.21 2.99
C LEU A 49 -15.74 -3.44 3.80
N GLU A 50 -15.51 -3.26 5.10
CA GLU A 50 -15.25 -4.35 6.04
C GLU A 50 -16.47 -5.25 6.21
N ALA A 51 -17.65 -4.66 6.37
CA ALA A 51 -18.90 -5.39 6.55
C ALA A 51 -19.27 -6.29 5.36
N VAL A 52 -18.81 -5.97 4.14
CA VAL A 52 -18.96 -6.84 2.96
C VAL A 52 -17.78 -7.78 2.73
N HIS A 53 -16.80 -7.77 3.63
CA HIS A 53 -15.56 -8.55 3.53
C HIS A 53 -14.90 -8.41 2.14
N VAL A 54 -14.63 -7.18 1.70
CA VAL A 54 -14.14 -6.89 0.34
C VAL A 54 -12.98 -7.77 -0.13
N MET A 55 -12.06 -8.13 0.77
CA MET A 55 -10.89 -8.98 0.46
C MET A 55 -11.23 -10.47 0.27
N ALA A 56 -12.44 -10.89 0.63
CA ALA A 56 -12.96 -12.24 0.43
C ALA A 56 -13.82 -12.38 -0.83
N LEU A 57 -14.14 -11.27 -1.52
CA LEU A 57 -14.89 -11.29 -2.76
C LEU A 57 -14.07 -11.90 -3.91
N ASP A 58 -14.77 -12.37 -4.94
CA ASP A 58 -14.16 -12.77 -6.20
C ASP A 58 -13.47 -11.60 -6.91
N ASP A 59 -12.80 -11.85 -8.04
CA ASP A 59 -11.97 -10.83 -8.69
C ASP A 59 -12.80 -9.63 -9.15
N ASN A 60 -14.00 -9.85 -9.69
CA ASN A 60 -14.82 -8.74 -10.16
C ASN A 60 -15.40 -7.93 -9.00
N GLY A 61 -15.80 -8.58 -7.91
CA GLY A 61 -16.27 -7.90 -6.70
C GLY A 61 -15.16 -7.11 -6.02
N LEU A 62 -13.96 -7.67 -5.89
CA LEU A 62 -12.82 -6.91 -5.40
C LEU A 62 -12.53 -5.71 -6.32
N ARG A 63 -12.48 -5.91 -7.63
CA ARG A 63 -12.24 -4.84 -8.61
C ARG A 63 -13.27 -3.71 -8.52
N HIS A 64 -14.53 -4.02 -8.28
CA HIS A 64 -15.58 -3.01 -8.06
C HIS A 64 -15.24 -2.09 -6.87
N PHE A 65 -14.84 -2.67 -5.74
CA PHE A 65 -14.58 -1.90 -4.51
C PHE A 65 -13.14 -1.37 -4.39
N PHE A 66 -12.20 -1.87 -5.19
CA PHE A 66 -10.77 -1.58 -5.09
C PHE A 66 -10.46 -0.07 -5.10
N PRO A 67 -10.99 0.76 -6.03
CA PRO A 67 -10.70 2.20 -6.02
C PRO A 67 -11.09 2.88 -4.71
N ARG A 68 -12.23 2.49 -4.13
CA ARG A 68 -12.72 3.07 -2.88
C ARG A 68 -11.91 2.60 -1.68
N LEU A 69 -11.54 1.33 -1.64
CA LEU A 69 -10.64 0.80 -0.62
C LEU A 69 -9.34 1.60 -0.58
N ILE A 70 -8.71 1.77 -1.74
CA ILE A 70 -7.45 2.52 -1.87
C ILE A 70 -7.61 4.00 -1.52
N GLU A 71 -8.68 4.66 -1.97
CA GLU A 71 -8.97 6.05 -1.64
C GLU A 71 -9.10 6.27 -0.13
N LEU A 72 -9.81 5.37 0.56
CA LEU A 72 -10.01 5.45 2.00
C LEU A 72 -8.73 5.16 2.78
N LEU A 73 -7.94 4.15 2.37
CA LEU A 73 -6.67 3.82 3.02
C LEU A 73 -5.66 4.98 2.95
N ARG A 74 -5.72 5.82 1.91
CA ARG A 74 -4.90 7.04 1.83
C ARG A 74 -5.25 8.12 2.86
N GLY A 75 -6.43 8.07 3.45
CA GLY A 75 -6.88 9.02 4.46
C GLY A 75 -6.83 8.49 5.89
N GLU A 76 -6.53 7.22 6.09
CA GLU A 76 -6.60 6.54 7.38
C GLU A 76 -5.24 5.94 7.75
N HIS A 77 -4.62 6.46 8.82
CA HIS A 77 -3.27 6.05 9.25
C HIS A 77 -3.27 4.70 9.97
N SER A 78 -4.36 4.36 10.67
CA SER A 78 -4.46 3.12 11.43
C SER A 78 -5.86 2.54 11.29
N PRO A 79 -6.16 1.90 10.14
CA PRO A 79 -7.46 1.28 9.95
C PRO A 79 -7.65 0.21 11.04
N ALA A 80 -8.68 0.39 11.87
CA ALA A 80 -8.94 -0.43 13.07
C ALA A 80 -9.01 -1.93 12.78
N PHE A 81 -9.31 -2.29 11.54
CA PHE A 81 -9.29 -3.65 11.01
C PHE A 81 -8.62 -3.58 9.65
N ALA A 82 -7.29 -3.66 9.62
CA ALA A 82 -6.55 -3.67 8.37
C ALA A 82 -7.06 -4.86 7.55
N PHE A 83 -7.74 -4.53 6.45
CA PHE A 83 -8.06 -5.47 5.39
C PHE A 83 -6.83 -6.36 5.17
N ASP A 84 -7.03 -7.67 5.07
CA ASP A 84 -5.93 -8.60 4.79
C ASP A 84 -5.44 -8.38 3.35
N LEU A 85 -4.70 -7.28 3.14
CA LEU A 85 -4.21 -6.82 1.84
C LEU A 85 -3.21 -7.80 1.24
N SER A 86 -2.64 -8.70 2.05
CA SER A 86 -1.83 -9.82 1.57
C SER A 86 -2.58 -10.69 0.56
N ARG A 87 -3.92 -10.72 0.65
CA ARG A 87 -4.79 -11.43 -0.33
C ARG A 87 -4.82 -10.80 -1.72
N LEU A 88 -4.27 -9.60 -1.92
CA LEU A 88 -4.05 -9.05 -3.26
C LEU A 88 -3.00 -9.87 -4.03
N LYS A 89 -2.06 -10.48 -3.30
CA LYS A 89 -0.96 -11.23 -3.87
C LYS A 89 -1.48 -12.39 -4.73
N GLY A 90 -1.00 -12.47 -5.97
CA GLY A 90 -1.38 -13.50 -6.91
C GLY A 90 -2.72 -13.26 -7.61
N ARG A 91 -3.50 -12.26 -7.19
CA ARG A 91 -4.73 -11.86 -7.90
C ARG A 91 -4.41 -10.92 -9.05
N MET A 92 -3.52 -9.96 -8.86
CA MET A 92 -3.20 -8.99 -9.93
C MET A 92 -2.68 -9.61 -11.24
N PRO A 93 -1.89 -10.70 -11.24
CA PRO A 93 -1.51 -11.39 -12.47
C PRO A 93 -2.68 -11.96 -13.29
N SER A 94 -3.86 -12.15 -12.67
CA SER A 94 -5.09 -12.55 -13.39
C SER A 94 -5.87 -11.36 -13.95
N TRP A 95 -5.49 -10.13 -13.60
CA TRP A 95 -6.22 -8.93 -13.99
C TRP A 95 -5.87 -8.52 -15.42
N PRO A 96 -6.81 -7.91 -16.16
CA PRO A 96 -6.50 -7.41 -17.48
C PRO A 96 -5.46 -6.27 -17.40
N GLN A 97 -4.76 -6.06 -18.52
CA GLN A 97 -3.63 -5.14 -18.57
C GLN A 97 -3.95 -3.68 -18.15
N PRO A 98 -5.12 -3.09 -18.50
CA PRO A 98 -5.48 -1.75 -18.05
C PRO A 98 -5.51 -1.62 -16.51
N GLU A 99 -6.10 -2.58 -15.82
CA GLU A 99 -6.22 -2.65 -14.37
C GLU A 99 -4.85 -2.77 -13.72
N ALA A 100 -4.03 -3.72 -14.18
CA ALA A 100 -2.67 -3.90 -13.67
C ALA A 100 -1.83 -2.61 -13.86
N THR A 101 -1.94 -1.97 -15.03
CA THR A 101 -1.24 -0.72 -15.34
C THR A 101 -1.68 0.43 -14.42
N ALA A 102 -2.99 0.54 -14.14
CA ALA A 102 -3.52 1.56 -13.25
C ALA A 102 -3.03 1.39 -11.80
N VAL A 103 -2.98 0.14 -11.31
CA VAL A 103 -2.45 -0.17 -9.97
C VAL A 103 -0.93 0.09 -9.91
N THR A 104 -0.15 -0.34 -10.90
CA THR A 104 1.29 -0.05 -10.94
C THR A 104 1.56 1.46 -10.96
N ALA A 105 0.79 2.24 -11.72
CA ALA A 105 0.92 3.70 -11.74
C ALA A 105 0.52 4.33 -10.39
N PHE A 106 -0.42 3.74 -9.66
CA PHE A 106 -0.78 4.15 -8.31
C PHE A 106 0.35 3.87 -7.31
N VAL A 107 0.91 2.66 -7.31
CA VAL A 107 2.05 2.27 -6.47
C VAL A 107 3.25 3.19 -6.74
N ASP A 108 3.54 3.49 -8.00
CA ASP A 108 4.64 4.40 -8.36
C ASP A 108 4.43 5.84 -7.85
N ASP A 109 3.20 6.37 -7.86
CA ASP A 109 2.86 7.67 -7.28
C ASP A 109 2.98 7.67 -5.75
N LEU A 110 2.61 6.58 -5.07
CA LEU A 110 2.84 6.44 -3.63
C LEU A 110 4.33 6.52 -3.30
N TRP A 111 5.19 5.80 -4.02
CA TRP A 111 6.65 5.85 -3.83
C TRP A 111 7.21 7.25 -4.05
N HIS A 112 6.79 7.93 -5.12
CA HIS A 112 7.22 9.30 -5.37
C HIS A 112 6.83 10.24 -4.22
N ARG A 113 5.61 10.13 -3.70
CA ARG A 113 5.14 10.97 -2.62
C ARG A 113 5.85 10.67 -1.30
N LEU A 114 5.96 9.39 -0.94
CA LEU A 114 6.64 8.94 0.28
C LEU A 114 8.04 9.53 0.33
N LEU A 115 8.83 9.35 -0.73
CA LEU A 115 10.23 9.77 -0.77
C LEU A 115 10.43 11.29 -0.94
N SER A 116 9.36 12.04 -1.22
CA SER A 116 9.42 13.50 -1.41
C SER A 116 9.25 14.31 -0.12
N THR A 117 8.65 13.72 0.91
CA THR A 117 8.30 14.41 2.17
C THR A 117 8.47 13.50 3.37
N PHE A 118 8.95 14.05 4.48
CA PHE A 118 9.08 13.34 5.73
C PHE A 118 8.60 14.22 6.91
N PRO A 119 7.72 13.72 7.80
CA PRO A 119 6.93 12.50 7.61
C PRO A 119 5.99 12.64 6.40
N ALA A 120 5.68 11.53 5.73
CA ALA A 120 4.71 11.51 4.64
C ALA A 120 3.27 11.47 5.19
N ASP A 121 2.34 12.14 4.51
CA ASP A 121 0.90 12.10 4.82
C ASP A 121 0.16 11.37 3.70
N LEU A 122 0.21 10.03 3.76
CA LEU A 122 -0.36 9.10 2.79
C LEU A 122 -1.29 8.07 3.47
N GLY A 123 -1.78 8.38 4.67
CA GLY A 123 -2.61 7.49 5.48
C GLY A 123 -1.89 6.19 5.80
N TYR A 124 -2.48 5.06 5.41
CA TYR A 124 -1.92 3.73 5.63
C TYR A 124 -0.57 3.54 4.93
N PHE A 125 -0.27 4.32 3.89
CA PHE A 125 0.98 4.19 3.11
C PHE A 125 2.06 5.19 3.54
N SER A 126 1.95 5.79 4.74
CA SER A 126 2.85 6.84 5.22
C SER A 126 4.23 6.35 5.65
N ASP A 127 4.41 5.05 5.87
CA ASP A 127 5.67 4.44 6.26
C ASP A 127 6.22 3.47 5.21
N SER A 128 7.55 3.33 5.21
CA SER A 128 8.27 2.52 4.24
C SER A 128 7.96 1.01 4.34
N PRO A 129 7.93 0.38 5.53
CA PRO A 129 7.54 -1.02 5.68
C PRO A 129 6.18 -1.33 5.03
N THR A 130 5.15 -0.54 5.33
CA THR A 130 3.80 -0.74 4.80
C THR A 130 3.76 -0.58 3.28
N LEU A 131 4.44 0.43 2.72
CA LEU A 131 4.46 0.62 1.27
C LEU A 131 5.23 -0.50 0.53
N ILE A 132 6.30 -1.04 1.15
CA ILE A 132 7.04 -2.19 0.62
C ILE A 132 6.15 -3.43 0.54
N ASP A 133 5.42 -3.73 1.61
CA ASP A 133 4.49 -4.86 1.66
C ASP A 133 3.37 -4.69 0.63
N PHE A 134 2.76 -3.50 0.57
CA PHE A 134 1.72 -3.20 -0.41
C PHE A 134 2.21 -3.32 -1.86
N THR A 135 3.43 -2.86 -2.16
CA THR A 135 4.06 -3.02 -3.48
C THR A 135 4.15 -4.49 -3.87
N TYR A 136 4.57 -5.34 -2.92
CA TYR A 136 4.67 -6.78 -3.13
C TYR A 136 3.31 -7.47 -3.30
N TRP A 137 2.33 -7.11 -2.47
CA TRP A 137 0.96 -7.64 -2.55
C TRP A 137 0.25 -7.23 -3.84
N CYS A 138 0.59 -6.07 -4.40
CA CYS A 138 0.14 -5.65 -5.72
C CYS A 138 0.95 -6.27 -6.89
N ASP A 139 1.76 -7.31 -6.65
CA ASP A 139 2.60 -7.93 -7.68
C ASP A 139 3.46 -6.93 -8.49
N CYS A 140 3.77 -5.77 -7.90
CA CYS A 140 4.60 -4.77 -8.52
C CYS A 140 6.08 -5.09 -8.25
N PRO A 141 6.98 -4.88 -9.23
CA PRO A 141 8.40 -5.11 -9.03
C PRO A 141 8.94 -4.12 -8.00
N LEU A 142 9.47 -4.62 -6.89
CA LEU A 142 9.98 -3.77 -5.81
C LEU A 142 11.36 -3.15 -6.11
N GLN A 143 12.23 -3.90 -6.80
CA GLN A 143 13.62 -3.49 -7.06
C GLN A 143 13.76 -2.09 -7.71
N PRO A 144 12.97 -1.71 -8.74
CA PRO A 144 13.05 -0.37 -9.33
C PRO A 144 12.76 0.76 -8.33
N HIS A 145 11.87 0.56 -7.36
CA HIS A 145 11.56 1.54 -6.34
C HIS A 145 12.70 1.69 -5.34
N LEU A 146 13.30 0.57 -4.93
CA LEU A 146 14.47 0.55 -4.03
C LEU A 146 15.71 1.19 -4.67
N ASP A 147 15.97 0.93 -5.96
CA ASP A 147 17.09 1.55 -6.67
C ASP A 147 16.87 3.06 -6.84
N ARG A 148 15.63 3.50 -7.13
CA ARG A 148 15.27 4.92 -7.18
C ARG A 148 15.49 5.60 -5.84
N TRP A 149 15.10 4.94 -4.75
CA TRP A 149 15.28 5.46 -3.40
C TRP A 149 16.75 5.75 -3.10
N LEU A 150 17.66 4.82 -3.40
CA LEU A 150 19.10 5.04 -3.21
C LEU A 150 19.67 6.16 -4.09
N ALA A 151 19.08 6.39 -5.26
CA ALA A 151 19.51 7.45 -6.17
C ALA A 151 19.05 8.85 -5.74
N LEU A 152 18.08 8.97 -4.83
CA LEU A 152 17.57 10.28 -4.38
C LEU A 152 18.49 10.90 -3.34
N ASP A 153 18.92 12.12 -3.61
CA ASP A 153 19.79 12.90 -2.72
C ASP A 153 19.05 13.77 -1.69
N SER A 154 17.72 13.61 -1.57
CA SER A 154 16.89 14.35 -0.61
C SER A 154 17.02 13.87 0.84
N GLU A 155 16.81 14.80 1.78
CA GLU A 155 16.73 14.53 3.22
C GLU A 155 15.56 13.62 3.57
N ALA A 156 14.38 13.87 2.99
CA ALA A 156 13.18 13.06 3.23
C ALA A 156 13.41 11.57 2.89
N ALA A 157 14.02 11.28 1.74
CA ALA A 157 14.36 9.92 1.35
C ALA A 157 15.35 9.28 2.34
N ALA A 158 16.34 10.03 2.82
CA ALA A 158 17.29 9.52 3.81
C ALA A 158 16.64 9.26 5.19
N GLN A 159 15.68 10.08 5.60
CA GLN A 159 14.95 9.90 6.86
C GLN A 159 14.07 8.64 6.84
N HIS A 160 13.31 8.42 5.76
CA HIS A 160 12.60 7.15 5.55
C HIS A 160 13.55 5.95 5.57
N LEU A 161 14.77 6.10 5.01
CA LEU A 161 15.74 5.01 4.95
C LEU A 161 16.27 4.70 6.34
N ALA A 162 16.51 5.74 7.15
CA ALA A 162 16.91 5.61 8.55
C ALA A 162 15.84 4.90 9.38
N GLU A 163 14.55 5.21 9.19
CA GLU A 163 13.45 4.49 9.84
C GLU A 163 13.40 3.02 9.41
N LEU A 164 13.50 2.73 8.10
CA LEU A 164 13.49 1.34 7.61
C LEU A 164 14.66 0.52 8.18
N VAL A 165 15.86 1.10 8.27
CA VAL A 165 17.03 0.45 8.89
C VAL A 165 16.74 0.12 10.34
N GLN A 166 16.20 1.08 11.10
CA GLN A 166 15.84 0.87 12.50
C GLN A 166 14.80 -0.24 12.63
N ASP A 167 13.73 -0.21 11.84
CA ASP A 167 12.66 -1.19 11.90
C ASP A 167 13.16 -2.60 11.59
N VAL A 168 13.89 -2.77 10.46
CA VAL A 168 14.37 -4.09 10.02
C VAL A 168 15.45 -4.66 10.95
N LEU A 169 16.36 -3.82 11.46
CA LEU A 169 17.49 -4.30 12.28
C LEU A 169 17.15 -4.43 13.77
N THR A 170 16.18 -3.68 14.28
CA THR A 170 15.70 -3.85 15.67
C THR A 170 14.58 -4.87 15.81
N GLY A 171 14.05 -5.39 14.70
CA GLY A 171 13.04 -6.44 14.71
C GLY A 171 11.60 -5.93 14.79
N ARG A 172 11.35 -4.65 14.50
CA ARG A 172 10.03 -4.14 14.10
C ARG A 172 9.82 -4.56 12.64
N GLU A 173 9.49 -5.83 12.46
CA GLU A 173 9.46 -6.41 11.11
C GLU A 173 8.30 -5.85 10.27
N PRO A 174 8.49 -5.65 8.94
CA PRO A 174 7.37 -5.53 8.02
C PRO A 174 6.48 -6.78 8.09
N ALA A 175 5.21 -6.61 7.73
CA ALA A 175 4.18 -7.63 7.83
C ALA A 175 4.35 -8.78 6.82
N GLU A 176 5.24 -8.67 5.82
CA GLU A 176 5.50 -9.73 4.84
C GLU A 176 6.83 -10.51 5.05
N PRO A 177 6.79 -11.78 5.52
CA PRO A 177 7.98 -12.60 5.70
C PRO A 177 8.77 -12.89 4.42
N ALA A 178 8.11 -12.96 3.27
CA ALA A 178 8.76 -13.30 1.99
C ALA A 178 9.81 -12.28 1.54
N LEU A 179 9.68 -11.01 1.95
CA LEU A 179 10.57 -9.93 1.53
C LEU A 179 11.84 -9.80 2.39
N ARG A 180 11.86 -10.42 3.58
CA ARG A 180 12.93 -10.22 4.57
C ARG A 180 14.34 -10.51 4.05
N PRO A 181 14.60 -11.63 3.34
CA PRO A 181 15.96 -11.92 2.87
C PRO A 181 16.44 -10.86 1.87
N MET A 182 15.57 -10.46 0.95
CA MET A 182 15.87 -9.44 -0.06
C MET A 182 16.10 -8.06 0.57
N LEU A 183 15.25 -7.64 1.52
CA LEU A 183 15.41 -6.35 2.19
C LEU A 183 16.69 -6.29 3.01
N ARG A 184 17.01 -7.35 3.76
CA ARG A 184 18.27 -7.42 4.53
C ARG A 184 19.48 -7.34 3.62
N GLU A 185 19.44 -8.02 2.47
CA GLU A 185 20.54 -7.95 1.51
C GLU A 185 20.68 -6.58 0.86
N TRP A 186 19.55 -5.96 0.48
CA TRP A 186 19.55 -4.61 -0.07
C TRP A 186 20.07 -3.58 0.95
N LEU A 187 19.67 -3.70 2.22
CA LEU A 187 20.11 -2.82 3.29
C LEU A 187 21.62 -2.91 3.55
N ARG A 188 22.27 -4.06 3.30
CA ARG A 188 23.74 -4.21 3.47
C ARG A 188 24.58 -3.51 2.40
N ARG A 189 23.96 -2.98 1.33
CA ARG A 189 24.72 -2.34 0.24
C ARG A 189 25.47 -1.11 0.79
N PRO A 190 26.74 -0.89 0.42
CA PRO A 190 27.51 0.30 0.86
C PRO A 190 26.81 1.63 0.58
N ALA A 191 26.08 1.71 -0.54
CA ALA A 191 25.30 2.87 -0.92
C ALA A 191 24.26 3.29 0.14
N VAL A 192 23.74 2.35 0.94
CA VAL A 192 22.83 2.66 2.07
C VAL A 192 23.58 3.43 3.15
N GLY A 193 24.75 2.92 3.58
CA GLY A 193 25.60 3.61 4.56
C GLY A 193 26.08 4.97 4.07
N GLU A 194 26.49 5.08 2.80
CA GLU A 194 26.86 6.36 2.17
C GLU A 194 25.71 7.37 2.23
N ARG A 195 24.47 6.91 2.02
CA ARG A 195 23.27 7.74 2.05
C ARG A 195 22.94 8.23 3.46
N LEU A 196 22.99 7.32 4.45
CA LEU A 196 22.75 7.65 5.85
C LEU A 196 23.82 8.63 6.37
N LEU A 197 25.09 8.41 6.01
CA LEU A 197 26.19 9.29 6.35
C LEU A 197 26.01 10.68 5.75
N ALA A 198 25.71 10.76 4.45
CA ALA A 198 25.52 12.04 3.75
C ALA A 198 24.38 12.88 4.33
N ALA A 199 23.36 12.23 4.91
CA ALA A 199 22.22 12.88 5.54
C ALA A 199 22.35 13.06 7.07
N ASN A 200 23.50 12.73 7.65
CA ASN A 200 23.75 12.77 9.10
C ASN A 200 22.74 11.93 9.94
N CYS A 201 22.31 10.78 9.42
CA CYS A 201 21.43 9.85 10.14
C CYS A 201 22.24 8.92 11.06
N GLU A 202 22.95 9.48 12.05
CA GLU A 202 23.97 8.79 12.86
C GLU A 202 23.46 7.49 13.52
N ALA A 203 22.30 7.53 14.19
CA ALA A 203 21.76 6.37 14.88
C ALA A 203 21.45 5.19 13.93
N ALA A 204 20.93 5.48 12.74
CA ALA A 204 20.69 4.46 11.72
C ALA A 204 21.99 3.97 11.09
N LEU A 205 22.97 4.86 10.90
CA LEU A 205 24.30 4.51 10.38
C LEU A 205 25.03 3.55 11.33
N GLU A 206 24.97 3.80 12.64
CA GLU A 206 25.52 2.91 13.66
C GLU A 206 24.90 1.52 13.59
N LEU A 207 23.56 1.44 13.52
CA LEU A 207 22.85 0.16 13.38
C LEU A 207 23.21 -0.57 12.09
N TRP A 208 23.33 0.17 10.98
CA TRP A 208 23.70 -0.38 9.67
C TRP A 208 25.11 -0.98 9.65
N ALA A 209 26.04 -0.42 10.43
CA ALA A 209 27.43 -0.84 10.47
C ALA A 209 27.71 -2.09 11.32
N LEU A 210 26.70 -2.60 12.06
CA LEU A 210 26.79 -3.81 12.89
C LEU A 210 26.63 -5.10 12.07
#